data_AF-A0A963T043-F1
#
_entry.id   AF-A0A963T043-F1
#
_cell.length_a   1.000
_cell.length_b   1.000
_cell.length_c   1.000
_cell.angle_alpha   90.00
_cell.angle_beta   90.00
_cell.angle_gamma   90.00
#
_symmetry.space_group_name_H-M   'P 1'
#
loop_
_entity.id
_entity.type
_entity.pdbx_description
1 polymer ?
#
loop_
_entity_poly.entity_id
_entity_poly.type
_entity_poly.pdbx_seq_one_letter_code
_entity_poly.pdbx_strand_id
1 'polypeptide(L)' 'MDGSDLYRISGIFIGVLTFIGCWLYAVAEWGFFLGFGLGWIPSLFIGIIAGFVGPALVLMAIVVVAFMYAANN' A
#
# COMPACT_ATOMS: atom_id res chain seq x y z
N MET A 1 20.19 4.40 8.83
CA MET A 1 19.14 4.29 7.81
C MET A 1 19.08 5.60 7.09
N ASP A 2 19.38 5.59 5.80
CA ASP A 2 19.20 6.78 4.96
C ASP A 2 17.75 6.90 4.46
N GLY A 3 17.43 7.99 3.77
CA GLY A 3 16.09 8.21 3.21
C GLY A 3 15.70 7.19 2.13
N SER A 4 16.66 6.60 1.43
CA SER A 4 16.44 5.59 0.40
C SER A 4 16.07 4.22 1.00
N ASP A 5 16.71 3.86 2.13
CA ASP A 5 16.39 2.68 2.92
C ASP A 5 14.96 2.77 3.46
N LEU A 6 14.60 3.93 4.03
CA LEU A 6 13.26 4.16 4.59
C LEU A 6 12.19 4.11 3.50
N TYR A 7 12.46 4.68 2.31
CA TYR A 7 11.56 4.62 1.17
C TYR A 7 11.34 3.17 0.69
N ARG A 8 12.42 2.39 0.57
CA ARG A 8 12.35 0.98 0.18
C ARG A 8 11.55 0.15 1.19
N ILE A 9 11.85 0.30 2.48
CA ILE A 9 11.21 -0.50 3.53
C ILE A 9 9.74 -0.14 3.66
N SER A 10 9.39 1.14 3.67
CA SER A 10 7.98 1.57 3.68
C SER A 10 7.23 1.09 2.44
N GLY A 11 7.87 1.13 1.26
CA GLY A 11 7.28 0.62 0.02
C GLY A 11 7.00 -0.88 0.06
N ILE A 12 7.95 -1.68 0.56
CA ILE A 12 7.75 -3.13 0.74
C ILE A 12 6.59 -3.38 1.72
N PHE A 13 6.55 -2.68 2.85
CA PHE A 13 5.46 -2.83 3.83
C PHE A 13 4.10 -2.50 3.22
N ILE A 14 3.97 -1.35 2.57
CA ILE A 14 2.71 -0.92 1.94
C ILE A 14 2.30 -1.91 0.85
N GLY A 15 3.24 -2.36 0.01
CA GLY A 15 2.96 -3.29 -1.06
C GLY A 15 2.50 -4.66 -0.56
N VAL A 16 3.14 -5.20 0.48
CA VAL A 16 2.75 -6.47 1.10
C VAL A 16 1.38 -6.37 1.77
N LEU A 17 1.13 -5.30 2.53
CA LEU A 17 -0.18 -5.09 3.17
C LEU A 17 -1.29 -4.94 2.14
N THR A 18 -1.04 -4.20 1.06
CA THR A 18 -2.01 -4.03 -0.03
C THR A 18 -2.26 -5.35 -0.77
N PHE A 19 -1.20 -6.11 -1.06
CA PHE A 19 -1.33 -7.46 -1.64
C PHE A 19 -2.21 -8.36 -0.78
N ILE A 20 -1.92 -8.46 0.52
CA ILE A 20 -2.69 -9.30 1.44
C ILE A 20 -4.14 -8.81 1.52
N GLY A 21 -4.36 -7.50 1.65
CA GLY A 21 -5.70 -6.93 1.71
C GLY A 21 -6.52 -7.22 0.46
N CYS A 22 -5.97 -6.97 -0.73
CA CYS A 22 -6.63 -7.25 -2.01
C CYS A 22 -6.86 -8.74 -2.23
N TRP A 23 -5.90 -9.60 -1.84
CA TRP A 23 -6.04 -11.04 -2.01
C TRP A 23 -7.12 -11.61 -1.08
N LEU A 24 -7.14 -11.20 0.18
CA LEU A 24 -8.20 -11.58 1.13
C LEU A 24 -9.57 -11.05 0.69
N TYR A 25 -9.63 -9.83 0.13
CA TYR A 25 -10.84 -9.29 -0.47
C TYR A 25 -11.33 -10.17 -1.64
N ALA A 26 -10.43 -10.57 -2.54
CA ALA A 26 -10.77 -11.47 -3.65
C ALA A 26 -11.26 -12.85 -3.16
N VAL A 27 -10.65 -13.39 -2.10
CA VAL A 27 -11.11 -14.62 -1.43
C VAL A 27 -12.52 -14.47 -0.87
N ALA A 28 -12.81 -13.35 -0.22
CA ALA A 28 -14.13 -13.07 0.35
C ALA A 28 -15.21 -12.90 -0.73
N GLU A 29 -14.89 -12.21 -1.83
CA GLU A 29 -15.86 -11.85 -2.87
C GLU A 29 -16.10 -12.97 -3.89
N TRP A 30 -15.05 -13.68 -4.32
CA TRP A 30 -15.14 -14.70 -5.36
C TRP A 30 -15.10 -16.14 -4.80
N GLY A 31 -15.11 -16.27 -3.48
CA GLY A 31 -15.04 -17.55 -2.78
C GLY A 31 -13.66 -18.21 -2.83
N PHE A 32 -13.55 -19.38 -2.20
CA PHE A 32 -12.27 -20.04 -2.01
C PHE A 32 -11.58 -20.40 -3.34
N PHE A 33 -12.24 -21.07 -4.28
CA PHE A 33 -11.55 -21.55 -5.49
C PHE A 33 -11.01 -20.44 -6.40
N LEU A 34 -11.86 -19.48 -6.77
CA LEU A 34 -11.49 -18.38 -7.66
C LEU A 34 -10.68 -17.31 -6.94
N GLY A 35 -11.12 -16.90 -5.75
CA GLY A 35 -10.47 -15.85 -4.98
C GLY A 35 -9.13 -16.25 -4.40
N PHE A 36 -9.02 -17.44 -3.80
CA PHE A 36 -7.73 -17.94 -3.27
C PHE A 36 -6.79 -18.31 -4.42
N GLY A 37 -7.30 -19.04 -5.42
CA GLY A 37 -6.50 -19.60 -6.51
C GLY A 37 -6.02 -18.57 -7.54
N LEU A 38 -6.89 -17.65 -7.97
CA LEU A 38 -6.55 -16.68 -9.03
C LEU A 38 -6.44 -15.24 -8.51
N GLY A 39 -7.06 -14.91 -7.37
CA GLY A 39 -7.09 -13.54 -6.83
C GLY A 39 -5.72 -12.99 -6.42
N TRP A 40 -4.73 -13.83 -6.17
CA TRP A 40 -3.37 -13.39 -5.84
C TRP A 40 -2.68 -12.70 -7.02
N ILE A 41 -3.00 -13.07 -8.27
CA ILE A 41 -2.40 -12.50 -9.48
C ILE A 41 -2.71 -11.00 -9.60
N PRO A 42 -3.98 -10.56 -9.69
CA PRO A 42 -4.30 -9.14 -9.75
C PRO A 42 -3.86 -8.41 -8.46
N SER A 43 -3.94 -9.06 -7.30
CA SER A 43 -3.51 -8.47 -6.03
C SER A 43 -2.01 -8.19 -5.99
N LEU A 44 -1.18 -9.02 -6.65
CA LEU A 44 0.26 -8.81 -6.74
C LEU A 44 0.57 -7.54 -7.54
N PHE A 45 -0.10 -7.33 -8.67
CA PHE A 45 0.06 -6.10 -9.46
C PHE A 45 -0.33 -4.86 -8.66
N ILE A 46 -1.47 -4.91 -7.97
CA ILE A 46 -1.91 -3.80 -7.10
C ILE A 46 -0.91 -3.57 -5.98
N GLY A 47 -0.40 -4.63 -5.34
CA GLY A 47 0.62 -4.55 -4.30
C GLY A 47 1.92 -3.90 -4.77
N ILE A 48 2.41 -4.24 -5.96
CA ILE A 48 3.62 -3.62 -6.54
C ILE A 48 3.39 -2.13 -6.79
N ILE A 49 2.26 -1.77 -7.39
CA ILE A 49 1.91 -0.37 -7.68
C ILE A 49 1.78 0.42 -6.37
N ALA A 50 1.06 -0.13 -5.39
CA ALA A 50 0.88 0.49 -4.09
C ALA A 50 2.21 0.62 -3.31
N GLY A 51 3.11 -0.37 -3.41
CA GLY A 51 4.43 -0.29 -2.79
C GLY A 51 5.34 0.75 -3.44
N PHE A 52 5.18 1.00 -4.75
CA PHE A 52 5.94 2.04 -5.46
C PHE A 52 5.40 3.45 -5.18
N VAL A 53 4.08 3.64 -5.23
CA VAL A 53 3.42 4.96 -5.12
C VAL A 53 3.11 5.34 -3.66
N GLY A 54 2.85 4.35 -2.80
CA GLY A 54 2.40 4.53 -1.43
C GLY A 54 3.30 5.38 -0.55
N PRO A 55 4.62 5.12 -0.49
CA PRO A 55 5.53 5.94 0.33
C PRO A 55 5.48 7.42 -0.03
N ALA A 56 5.40 7.75 -1.32
CA ALA A 56 5.28 9.13 -1.80
C ALA A 56 3.94 9.76 -1.37
N LEU A 57 2.83 9.02 -1.48
CA LEU A 57 1.51 9.50 -1.02
C LEU A 57 1.47 9.74 0.49
N VAL A 58 2.08 8.85 1.29
CA VAL A 58 2.18 9.02 2.74
C VAL A 58 2.98 10.27 3.08
N LEU A 59 4.12 10.48 2.42
CA LEU A 59 4.94 11.67 2.64
C LEU A 59 4.18 12.95 2.26
N MET A 60 3.47 12.95 1.13
CA MET A 60 2.62 14.05 0.70
C MET A 60 1.51 14.34 1.73
N ALA A 61 0.84 13.31 2.26
CA ALA A 61 -0.19 13.47 3.28
C ALA A 61 0.37 14.08 4.57
N ILE A 62 1.55 13.64 5.02
CA ILE A 62 2.22 14.20 6.20
C ILE A 62 2.53 15.68 6.00
N VAL A 63 3.07 16.06 4.84
CA VAL A 63 3.37 17.47 4.51
C VAL A 63 2.10 18.33 4.54
N VAL A 64 1.02 17.85 3.93
CA VAL A 64 -0.28 18.56 3.93
C VAL A 64 -0.81 18.74 5.35
N VAL A 65 -0.81 17.68 6.17
CA VAL A 65 -1.28 17.74 7.56
C VAL A 65 -0.41 18.68 8.41
N ALA A 66 0.91 18.63 8.25
CA ALA A 66 1.83 19.51 8.95
C ALA A 66 1.61 20.98 8.58
N PHE A 67 1.39 21.27 7.29
CA PHE A 67 1.06 22.61 6.83
C PHE A 67 -0.26 23.11 7.41
N MET A 68 -1.30 22.27 7.39
CA MET A 68 -2.60 22.61 7.98
C MET A 68 -2.51 22.91 9.48
N TYR A 69 -1.72 22.13 10.21
CA TYR A 69 -1.48 22.36 11.64
C TYR A 69 -0.71 23.66 11.89
N ALA A 70 0.32 23.95 11.08
CA ALA A 70 1.09 25.19 11.20
C ALA A 70 0.26 26.44 10.84
N ALA A 71 -0.69 26.33 9.92
CA ALA A 71 -1.56 27.45 9.52
C ALA A 71 -2.66 27.78 10.56
N ASN A 72 -2.93 26.87 11.49
CA ASN A 72 -3.99 27.01 12.50
C ASN A 72 -3.47 27.30 13.92
N ASN A 73 -2.16 27.51 14.08
CA ASN A 73 -1.52 27.99 15.31
C ASN A 73 -0.88 29.35 15.06
#